data_AF-A0A8D8NGZ3-F1
#
_entry.id   AF-A0A8D8NGZ3-F1
#
_cell.length_a   1.000
_cell.length_b   1.000
_cell.length_c   1.000
_cell.angle_alpha   90.00
_cell.angle_beta   90.00
_cell.angle_gamma   90.00
#
_symmetry.space_group_name_H-M   'P 1'
#
loop_
_entity.id
_entity.type
_entity.pdbx_description
1 polymer ?
#
loop_
_entity_poly.entity_id
_entity_poly.type
_entity_poly.pdbx_seq_one_letter_code
_entity_poly.pdbx_strand_id
1 'polypeptide(L)'
;QSAVVLQRTNHSQMASSAIVLLLVLLIPSAFTFSSKFVNDQLRLWFEPQDVTTTFGEAINLTLWIDGYSYTKNFSVQFSDSENAFVKIKPPICRFYEDEFQNNLTTFQAIGRRPGRFIVKASVEPERFVDDQRLFVRLKVALSQPLIIIALIIGWTYTACWSSGYYPQIYLNYKRQNVVGLSFDFLHINIIGHVSYAIFNSFMYWNSAIEQEYFKRHPYGLNPVIGNDVGFAVHACFATGFTILQCYVYENGGNSISKTAKAIIILYFHIMIGAACSVWFWSYHWLDFLYVLSYIKLSTTLVKYFPQAYMNYKRQSTEGFAIMNRLLDIAGGLFGILQMVINAWNFDDWQSILGDPVKFGLGVFSILFDLVFIVQHYCLYRPYQKSKYKSNKNHLKVSYHQTPA
;
A
#
# COMPACT_ATOMS: atom_id res chain seq x y z
N GLN A 1 -47.88 -27.32 -29.26
CA GLN A 1 -48.29 -26.79 -27.94
C GLN A 1 -47.62 -27.66 -26.89
N SER A 2 -46.38 -27.35 -26.48
CA SER A 2 -46.00 -26.38 -25.45
C SER A 2 -45.74 -27.09 -24.11
N ALA A 3 -44.47 -27.37 -23.81
CA ALA A 3 -44.00 -27.59 -22.44
C ALA A 3 -42.53 -27.16 -22.36
N VAL A 4 -42.34 -25.86 -22.16
CA VAL A 4 -41.06 -25.20 -21.85
C VAL A 4 -40.75 -25.50 -20.38
N VAL A 5 -39.73 -26.30 -20.12
CA VAL A 5 -39.12 -26.44 -18.78
C VAL A 5 -38.01 -25.38 -18.70
N LEU A 6 -38.33 -24.29 -18.00
CA LEU A 6 -37.43 -23.19 -17.68
C LEU A 6 -36.29 -23.66 -16.77
N GLN A 7 -35.10 -23.78 -17.34
CA GLN A 7 -33.85 -24.00 -16.63
C GLN A 7 -33.41 -22.71 -15.94
N ARG A 8 -33.92 -22.48 -14.73
CA ARG A 8 -33.50 -21.41 -13.83
C ARG A 8 -32.27 -21.87 -13.06
N THR A 9 -31.05 -21.62 -13.54
CA THR A 9 -29.83 -21.83 -12.73
C THR A 9 -28.77 -20.75 -12.99
N ASN A 10 -28.24 -20.21 -11.88
CA ASN A 10 -26.94 -19.55 -11.71
C ASN A 10 -26.74 -18.06 -12.06
N HIS A 11 -27.73 -17.19 -11.82
CA HIS A 11 -27.47 -15.74 -11.68
C HIS A 11 -27.40 -15.24 -10.23
N SER A 12 -27.66 -16.08 -9.22
CA SER A 12 -27.73 -15.64 -7.81
C SER A 12 -26.42 -15.64 -7.03
N GLN A 13 -25.33 -16.24 -7.53
CA GLN A 13 -24.05 -16.28 -6.80
C GLN A 13 -23.10 -15.11 -7.10
N MET A 14 -23.19 -14.46 -8.27
CA MET A 14 -22.40 -13.25 -8.55
C MET A 14 -23.00 -11.98 -7.94
N ALA A 15 -24.31 -11.95 -7.69
CA ALA A 15 -24.95 -10.82 -7.03
C ALA A 15 -24.55 -10.72 -5.55
N SER A 16 -24.37 -11.85 -4.85
CA SER A 16 -24.04 -11.86 -3.42
C SER A 16 -22.64 -11.33 -3.12
N SER A 17 -21.65 -11.54 -4.00
CA SER A 17 -20.28 -11.05 -3.80
C SER A 17 -20.11 -9.56 -4.14
N ALA A 18 -20.91 -9.05 -5.08
CA ALA A 18 -20.94 -7.62 -5.42
C ALA A 18 -21.68 -6.79 -4.36
N ILE A 19 -22.73 -7.34 -3.74
CA ILE A 19 -23.50 -6.66 -2.68
C ILE A 19 -22.68 -6.51 -1.40
N VAL A 20 -21.83 -7.48 -1.04
CA VAL A 20 -20.93 -7.37 0.12
C VAL A 20 -19.82 -6.34 -0.14
N LEU A 21 -19.34 -6.20 -1.38
CA LEU A 21 -18.36 -5.15 -1.74
C LEU A 21 -19.00 -3.75 -1.78
N LEU A 22 -20.27 -3.64 -2.22
CA LEU A 22 -21.01 -2.37 -2.21
C LEU A 22 -21.35 -1.90 -0.79
N LEU A 23 -21.65 -2.81 0.14
CA LEU A 23 -21.98 -2.47 1.52
C LEU A 23 -20.78 -1.92 2.31
N VAL A 24 -19.55 -2.27 1.92
CA VAL A 24 -18.32 -1.71 2.54
C VAL A 24 -17.93 -0.36 1.93
N LEU A 25 -18.37 -0.07 0.69
CA LEU A 25 -18.06 1.19 -0.02
C LEU A 25 -19.09 2.30 0.19
N LEU A 26 -20.22 2.02 0.85
CA LEU A 26 -21.34 2.96 1.05
C LEU A 26 -21.37 3.67 2.41
N ILE A 27 -20.29 3.62 3.19
CA ILE A 27 -20.17 4.47 4.38
C ILE A 27 -19.09 5.53 4.15
N PRO A 28 -19.46 6.66 3.53
CA PRO A 28 -18.87 7.93 3.91
C PRO A 28 -19.93 8.87 4.48
N SER A 29 -19.50 9.66 5.47
CA SER A 29 -20.10 10.92 5.93
C SER A 29 -21.36 10.85 6.81
N ALA A 30 -21.18 10.55 8.09
CA ALA A 30 -22.02 11.15 9.14
C ALA A 30 -21.30 11.21 10.51
N PHE A 31 -20.05 11.68 10.54
CA PHE A 31 -19.46 12.22 11.76
C PHE A 31 -18.56 13.40 11.40
N THR A 32 -19.18 14.53 11.09
CA THR A 32 -18.54 15.83 11.36
C THR A 32 -18.47 15.96 12.87
N PHE A 33 -17.36 15.53 13.46
CA PHE A 33 -17.06 15.86 14.84
C PHE A 33 -16.63 17.33 14.88
N SER A 34 -17.62 18.23 14.88
CA SER A 34 -17.40 19.59 15.35
C SER A 34 -17.19 19.52 16.85
N SER A 35 -15.94 19.40 17.27
CA SER A 35 -15.58 19.69 18.65
C SER A 35 -15.18 21.14 18.77
N LYS A 36 -16.17 22.00 19.04
CA LYS A 36 -15.91 23.11 19.94
C LYS A 36 -15.85 22.55 21.36
N PHE A 37 -14.71 21.94 21.71
CA PHE A 37 -14.39 21.71 23.12
C PHE A 37 -13.91 23.03 23.71
N VAL A 38 -14.80 23.71 24.44
CA VAL A 38 -14.43 24.74 25.39
C VAL A 38 -13.73 24.01 26.55
N ASN A 39 -12.40 24.02 26.56
CA ASN A 39 -11.59 23.53 27.68
C ASN A 39 -10.76 24.71 28.16
N ASP A 40 -10.95 25.14 29.40
CA ASP A 40 -10.20 26.21 30.07
C ASP A 40 -8.74 25.81 30.42
N GLN A 41 -8.16 24.83 29.70
CA GLN A 41 -6.81 24.32 29.96
C GLN A 41 -5.84 24.81 28.88
N LEU A 42 -4.67 25.30 29.31
CA LEU A 42 -3.57 25.68 28.43
C LEU A 42 -3.13 24.48 27.57
N ARG A 43 -3.03 24.68 26.25
CA ARG A 43 -2.62 23.67 25.28
C ARG A 43 -1.35 24.09 24.57
N LEU A 44 -0.41 23.15 24.45
CA LEU A 44 0.84 23.35 23.73
C LEU A 44 1.06 22.22 22.73
N TRP A 45 1.42 22.57 21.50
CA TRP A 45 1.78 21.58 20.48
C TRP A 45 2.78 22.16 19.48
N PHE A 46 3.55 21.28 18.84
CA PHE A 46 4.40 21.66 17.72
C PHE A 46 3.70 21.44 16.38
N GLU A 47 3.94 22.35 15.43
CA GLU A 47 3.49 22.19 14.05
C GLU A 47 4.57 22.66 13.05
N PRO A 48 4.93 21.85 12.03
CA PRO A 48 4.46 20.48 11.80
C PRO A 48 5.07 19.47 12.80
N GLN A 49 4.34 18.38 13.08
CA GLN A 49 4.80 17.31 13.99
C GLN A 49 5.93 16.46 13.40
N ASP A 50 6.02 16.44 12.07
CA ASP A 50 6.99 15.68 11.28
C ASP A 50 7.82 16.61 10.42
N VAL A 51 9.13 16.60 10.64
CA VAL A 51 10.06 17.49 9.95
C VAL A 51 11.20 16.67 9.37
N THR A 52 11.53 16.94 8.11
CA THR A 52 12.73 16.38 7.47
C THR A 52 13.73 17.50 7.22
N THR A 53 14.96 17.31 7.66
CA THR A 53 16.08 18.23 7.47
C THR A 53 17.30 17.47 6.98
N THR A 54 18.33 18.17 6.52
CA THR A 54 19.62 17.55 6.24
C THR A 54 20.60 17.78 7.37
N PHE A 55 21.63 16.95 7.43
CA PHE A 55 22.69 17.05 8.40
C PHE A 55 23.29 18.47 8.44
N GLY A 56 23.28 19.09 9.62
CA GLY A 56 23.84 20.42 9.85
C GLY A 56 22.95 21.60 9.50
N GLU A 57 21.81 21.39 8.83
CA GLU A 57 20.84 22.45 8.58
C GLU A 57 19.98 22.74 9.81
N ALA A 58 19.67 24.02 10.01
CA ALA A 58 18.75 24.47 11.05
C ALA A 58 17.33 24.52 10.48
N ILE A 59 16.38 23.92 11.19
CA ILE A 59 14.96 24.00 10.85
C ILE A 59 14.17 24.66 11.98
N ASN A 60 13.22 25.51 11.60
CA ASN A 60 12.34 26.18 12.53
C ASN A 60 11.19 25.24 12.92
N LEU A 61 11.05 25.00 14.22
CA LEU A 61 9.94 24.31 14.85
C LEU A 61 9.04 25.37 15.49
N THR A 62 7.77 25.37 15.13
CA THR A 62 6.81 26.32 15.67
C THR A 62 6.04 25.67 16.82
N LEU A 63 6.18 26.24 18.01
CA LEU A 63 5.37 25.94 19.18
C LEU A 63 4.14 26.84 19.16
N TRP A 64 2.97 26.22 19.17
CA TRP A 64 1.69 26.87 19.34
C TRP A 64 1.24 26.79 20.78
N ILE A 65 0.72 27.91 21.28
CA ILE A 65 0.22 28.06 22.64
C ILE A 65 -1.16 28.68 22.56
N ASP A 66 -2.15 28.00 23.13
CA ASP A 66 -3.54 28.43 23.13
C ASP A 66 -4.20 28.14 24.49
N GLY A 67 -4.93 29.12 25.01
CA GLY A 67 -5.67 29.03 26.27
C GLY A 67 -5.12 29.89 27.40
N TYR A 68 -5.64 29.65 28.61
CA TYR A 68 -5.35 30.46 29.80
C TYR A 68 -4.33 29.78 30.71
N SER A 69 -3.35 30.56 31.17
CA SER A 69 -2.34 30.09 32.11
C SER A 69 -2.70 30.52 33.53
N TYR A 70 -3.09 29.59 34.40
CA TYR A 70 -3.35 29.90 35.82
C TYR A 70 -2.08 30.13 36.64
N THR A 71 -0.94 29.59 36.18
CA THR A 71 0.38 29.88 36.72
C THR A 71 0.98 31.01 35.91
N LYS A 72 1.26 32.15 36.55
CA LYS A 72 1.80 33.35 35.90
C LYS A 72 3.11 33.10 35.14
N ASN A 73 3.85 32.04 35.51
CA ASN A 73 5.13 31.69 34.92
C ASN A 73 5.17 30.18 34.64
N PHE A 74 5.38 29.79 33.38
CA PHE A 74 5.76 28.43 33.01
C PHE A 74 6.94 28.45 32.03
N SER A 75 7.64 27.33 31.91
CA SER A 75 8.74 27.19 30.96
C SER A 75 8.64 25.91 30.15
N VAL A 76 9.01 26.01 28.88
CA VAL A 76 9.14 24.88 27.96
C VAL A 76 10.64 24.61 27.81
N GLN A 77 11.05 23.40 28.16
CA GLN A 77 12.46 23.00 28.20
C GLN A 77 12.68 21.75 27.35
N PHE A 78 13.81 21.69 26.67
CA PHE A 78 14.26 20.50 25.98
C PHE A 78 15.37 19.86 26.80
N SER A 79 15.15 18.63 27.29
CA SER A 79 16.19 17.91 28.04
C SER A 79 17.34 17.52 27.10
N ASP A 80 18.56 17.98 27.42
CA ASP A 80 19.78 17.72 26.63
C ASP A 80 20.17 16.23 26.63
N SER A 81 19.81 15.47 27.68
CA SER A 81 20.19 14.05 27.80
C SER A 81 19.41 13.12 26.87
N GLU A 82 18.17 13.47 26.52
CA GLU A 82 17.37 12.71 25.55
C GLU A 82 17.64 13.14 24.09
N ASN A 83 18.31 14.29 23.89
CA ASN A 83 18.48 14.95 22.60
C ASN A 83 19.94 15.11 22.15
N ALA A 84 20.87 14.25 22.61
CA ALA A 84 22.31 14.36 22.28
C ALA A 84 22.62 14.47 20.75
N PHE A 85 21.71 13.99 19.90
CA PHE A 85 21.84 13.99 18.45
C PHE A 85 21.11 15.14 17.74
N VAL A 86 20.34 15.97 18.46
CA VAL A 86 19.60 17.13 17.92
C VAL A 86 19.79 18.33 18.84
N LYS A 87 20.42 19.38 18.32
CA LYS A 87 20.62 20.63 19.07
C LYS A 87 19.43 21.56 18.90
N ILE A 88 18.76 21.94 20.00
CA ILE A 88 17.66 22.91 20.00
C ILE A 88 18.15 24.29 20.47
N LYS A 89 17.65 25.36 19.84
CA LYS A 89 17.92 26.76 20.22
C LYS A 89 16.64 27.61 20.17
N PRO A 90 16.29 28.35 21.23
CA PRO A 90 16.85 28.28 22.57
C PRO A 90 16.49 26.93 23.25
N PRO A 91 17.31 26.42 24.19
CA PRO A 91 17.01 25.16 24.89
C PRO A 91 15.85 25.29 25.89
N ILE A 92 15.59 26.52 26.35
CA ILE A 92 14.53 26.86 27.31
C ILE A 92 13.85 28.13 26.84
N CYS A 93 12.52 28.15 26.86
CA CYS A 93 11.72 29.36 26.69
C CYS A 93 10.81 29.56 27.90
N ARG A 94 10.71 30.81 28.38
CA ARG A 94 9.91 31.17 29.56
C ARG A 94 8.78 32.10 29.14
N PHE A 95 7.60 31.83 29.67
CA PHE A 95 6.37 32.55 29.36
C PHE A 95 5.84 33.21 30.63
N TYR A 96 5.37 34.46 30.49
CA TYR A 96 5.02 35.35 31.60
C TYR A 96 3.62 35.99 31.45
N GLU A 97 2.83 35.53 30.50
CA GLU A 97 1.50 36.09 30.19
C GLU A 97 0.38 35.23 30.79
N ASP A 98 -0.76 35.85 31.07
CA ASP A 98 -1.93 35.17 31.66
C ASP A 98 -2.86 34.56 30.57
N GLU A 99 -2.81 35.10 29.35
CA GLU A 99 -3.63 34.69 28.22
C GLU A 99 -2.79 34.55 26.95
N PHE A 100 -2.86 33.40 26.29
CA PHE A 100 -2.19 33.13 25.01
C PHE A 100 -3.25 32.89 23.94
N GLN A 101 -3.42 33.84 23.01
CA GLN A 101 -4.27 33.66 21.83
C GLN A 101 -3.40 33.46 20.60
N ASN A 102 -3.26 32.21 20.13
CA ASN A 102 -2.44 31.85 18.97
C ASN A 102 -0.99 32.38 19.05
N ASN A 103 -0.39 32.37 20.24
CA ASN A 103 0.98 32.81 20.40
C ASN A 103 1.93 31.78 19.78
N LEU A 104 2.91 32.29 19.03
CA LEU A 104 3.83 31.51 18.21
C LEU A 104 5.25 31.70 18.72
N THR A 105 5.86 30.62 19.18
CA THR A 105 7.29 30.62 19.56
C THR A 105 8.05 29.70 18.62
N THR A 106 9.20 30.17 18.11
CA THR A 106 10.02 29.38 17.20
C THR A 106 11.28 28.86 17.87
N PHE A 107 11.56 27.59 17.65
CA PHE A 107 12.78 26.90 18.08
C PHE A 107 13.55 26.45 16.85
N GLN A 108 14.87 26.59 16.84
CA GLN A 108 15.72 26.01 15.80
C GLN A 108 16.21 24.64 16.23
N ALA A 109 15.88 23.62 15.45
CA ALA A 109 16.43 22.28 15.59
C ALA A 109 17.54 22.05 14.57
N ILE A 110 18.68 21.53 15.02
CA ILE A 110 19.84 21.23 14.18
C ILE A 110 20.24 19.78 14.38
N GLY A 111 20.12 18.97 13.34
CA GLY A 111 20.53 17.56 13.35
C GLY A 111 22.06 17.43 13.41
N ARG A 112 22.58 16.71 14.41
CA ARG A 112 24.02 16.44 14.59
C ARG A 112 24.46 15.08 14.06
N ARG A 113 23.52 14.23 13.67
CA ARG A 113 23.75 12.91 13.07
C ARG A 113 22.57 12.59 12.14
N PRO A 114 22.78 11.85 11.03
CA PRO A 114 21.68 11.26 10.30
C PRO A 114 20.89 10.29 11.18
N GLY A 115 19.57 10.24 11.02
CA GLY A 115 18.73 9.43 11.92
C GLY A 115 17.28 9.88 11.95
N ARG A 116 16.49 9.13 12.71
CA ARG A 116 15.16 9.53 13.16
C ARG A 116 15.21 9.82 14.64
N PHE A 117 14.88 11.04 15.02
CA PHE A 117 14.95 11.51 16.40
C PHE A 117 13.61 12.07 16.83
N ILE A 118 13.38 12.05 18.13
CA ILE A 118 12.14 12.51 18.74
C ILE A 118 12.53 13.56 19.74
N VAL A 119 12.32 14.80 19.35
CA VAL A 119 12.61 15.95 20.17
C VAL A 119 11.41 16.18 21.06
N LYS A 120 11.49 15.74 22.32
CA LYS A 120 10.47 16.02 23.32
C LYS A 120 10.80 17.29 24.08
N ALA A 121 9.78 18.07 24.38
CA ALA A 121 9.86 19.16 25.35
C ALA A 121 9.07 18.79 26.61
N SER A 122 9.54 19.28 27.75
CA SER A 122 8.84 19.22 29.04
C SER A 122 8.34 20.61 29.42
N VAL A 123 7.25 20.64 30.17
CA VAL A 123 6.70 21.87 30.76
C VAL A 123 6.93 21.84 32.26
N GLU A 124 7.45 22.95 32.80
CA GLU A 124 7.53 23.18 34.25
C GLU A 124 6.60 24.34 34.65
N PRO A 125 5.75 24.18 35.69
CA PRO A 125 5.59 23.00 36.56
C PRO A 125 4.86 21.81 35.89
N GLU A 126 5.18 20.57 36.31
CA GLU A 126 4.62 19.34 35.73
C GLU A 126 3.09 19.24 35.86
N ARG A 127 2.44 18.55 34.91
CA ARG A 127 0.98 18.28 34.84
C ARG A 127 0.09 19.50 34.65
N PHE A 128 0.66 20.59 34.17
CA PHE A 128 -0.06 21.84 33.90
C PHE A 128 -0.75 21.87 32.53
N VAL A 129 -0.32 21.02 31.58
CA VAL A 129 -0.66 21.11 30.15
C VAL A 129 -0.94 19.71 29.61
N ASP A 130 -1.80 19.62 28.60
CA ASP A 130 -1.88 18.44 27.72
C ASP A 130 -0.59 18.34 26.88
N ASP A 131 0.33 17.46 27.29
CA ASP A 131 1.66 17.27 26.71
C ASP A 131 1.70 16.23 25.57
N GLN A 132 0.55 15.66 25.20
CA GLN A 132 0.48 14.56 24.22
C GLN A 132 1.07 14.90 22.86
N ARG A 133 1.09 16.17 22.47
CA ARG A 133 1.65 16.66 21.19
C ARG A 133 2.90 17.51 21.36
N LEU A 134 3.52 17.52 22.54
CA LEU A 134 4.71 18.31 22.85
C LEU A 134 6.01 17.61 22.44
N PHE A 135 6.03 17.10 21.20
CA PHE A 135 7.21 16.49 20.60
C PHE A 135 7.29 16.79 19.11
N VAL A 136 8.48 16.72 18.53
CA VAL A 136 8.67 16.75 17.06
C VAL A 136 9.47 15.54 16.63
N ARG A 137 9.01 14.86 15.57
CA ARG A 137 9.76 13.81 14.90
C ARG A 137 10.65 14.44 13.84
N LEU A 138 11.96 14.43 14.11
CA LEU A 138 12.96 14.99 13.22
C LEU A 138 13.67 13.87 12.45
N LYS A 139 13.51 13.86 11.12
CA LYS A 139 14.31 13.04 10.22
C LYS A 139 15.49 13.85 9.73
N VAL A 140 16.70 13.41 10.04
CA VAL A 140 17.93 14.03 9.57
C VAL A 140 18.51 13.15 8.47
N ALA A 141 18.48 13.65 7.24
CA ALA A 141 19.11 12.99 6.10
C ALA A 141 20.60 13.32 6.03
N LEU A 142 21.41 12.37 5.56
CA LEU A 142 22.81 12.60 5.22
C LEU A 142 22.94 13.62 4.09
N SER A 143 22.07 13.54 3.06
CA SER A 143 22.09 14.49 1.94
C SER A 143 20.72 14.67 1.28
N GLN A 144 20.46 15.90 0.80
CA GLN A 144 19.25 16.22 0.03
C GLN A 144 19.18 15.50 -1.34
N PRO A 145 20.28 15.36 -2.11
CA PRO A 145 20.24 14.65 -3.38
C PRO A 145 19.78 13.20 -3.24
N LEU A 146 20.18 12.48 -2.18
CA LEU A 146 19.74 11.11 -1.94
C LEU A 146 18.23 11.02 -1.68
N ILE A 147 17.61 12.04 -1.06
CA ILE A 147 16.15 12.12 -0.90
C ILE A 147 15.49 12.20 -2.28
N ILE A 148 15.99 13.09 -3.15
CA ILE A 148 15.44 13.29 -4.50
C ILE A 148 15.60 12.02 -5.33
N ILE A 149 16.78 11.38 -5.28
CA ILE A 149 17.04 10.11 -5.98
C ILE A 149 16.09 9.01 -5.49
N ALA A 150 15.92 8.86 -4.17
CA ALA A 150 14.98 7.89 -3.61
C ALA A 150 13.52 8.19 -4.02
N LEU A 151 13.15 9.47 -4.14
CA LEU A 151 11.83 9.86 -4.63
C LEU A 151 11.63 9.47 -6.11
N ILE A 152 12.62 9.75 -6.97
CA ILE A 152 12.57 9.41 -8.41
C ILE A 152 12.49 7.89 -8.61
N ILE A 153 13.34 7.13 -7.92
CA ILE A 153 13.31 5.66 -7.94
C ILE A 153 11.95 5.17 -7.42
N GLY A 154 11.42 5.83 -6.40
CA GLY A 154 10.09 5.60 -5.86
C GLY A 154 8.98 5.62 -6.91
N TRP A 155 8.90 6.73 -7.64
CA TRP A 155 7.93 6.87 -8.74
C TRP A 155 8.20 5.92 -9.90
N THR A 156 9.47 5.62 -10.17
CA THR A 156 9.87 4.69 -11.24
C THR A 156 9.34 3.28 -10.97
N TYR A 157 9.52 2.75 -9.75
CA TYR A 157 9.00 1.41 -9.43
C TYR A 157 7.47 1.38 -9.46
N THR A 158 6.81 2.43 -8.96
CA THR A 158 5.34 2.56 -9.01
C THR A 158 4.85 2.54 -10.47
N ALA A 159 5.55 3.23 -11.36
CA ALA A 159 5.25 3.24 -12.80
C ALA A 159 5.48 1.86 -13.44
N CYS A 160 6.57 1.15 -13.10
CA CYS A 160 6.82 -0.22 -13.58
C CYS A 160 5.67 -1.17 -13.17
N TRP A 161 5.29 -1.19 -11.89
CA TRP A 161 4.20 -2.04 -11.44
C TRP A 161 2.85 -1.67 -12.05
N SER A 162 2.54 -0.38 -12.16
CA SER A 162 1.28 0.09 -12.78
C SER A 162 1.23 -0.25 -14.27
N SER A 163 2.33 -0.04 -14.99
CA SER A 163 2.41 -0.35 -16.42
C SER A 163 2.37 -1.86 -16.72
N GLY A 164 2.78 -2.70 -15.76
CA GLY A 164 2.80 -4.16 -15.88
C GLY A 164 1.44 -4.81 -16.21
N TYR A 165 0.33 -4.17 -15.85
CA TYR A 165 -1.00 -4.70 -16.13
C TYR A 165 -1.40 -4.62 -17.61
N TYR A 166 -0.98 -3.56 -18.30
CA TYR A 166 -1.43 -3.27 -19.66
C TYR A 166 -1.00 -4.31 -20.71
N PRO A 167 0.21 -4.90 -20.67
CA PRO A 167 0.59 -5.97 -21.59
C PRO A 167 -0.41 -7.14 -21.62
N GLN A 168 -0.93 -7.58 -20.45
CA GLN A 168 -1.91 -8.66 -20.41
C GLN A 168 -3.27 -8.20 -20.97
N ILE A 169 -3.71 -7.00 -20.58
CA ILE A 169 -4.95 -6.40 -21.07
C ILE A 169 -4.93 -6.29 -22.60
N TYR A 170 -3.83 -5.78 -23.16
CA TYR A 170 -3.62 -5.65 -24.59
C TYR A 170 -3.55 -7.01 -25.28
N LEU A 171 -2.88 -8.01 -24.67
CA LEU A 171 -2.79 -9.35 -25.22
C LEU A 171 -4.18 -10.01 -25.34
N ASN A 172 -5.00 -9.88 -24.30
CA ASN A 172 -6.37 -10.37 -24.28
C ASN A 172 -7.21 -9.72 -25.38
N TYR A 173 -7.13 -8.38 -25.49
CA TYR A 173 -7.82 -7.62 -26.54
C TYR A 173 -7.36 -8.03 -27.94
N LYS A 174 -6.05 -8.15 -28.18
CA LYS A 174 -5.53 -8.49 -29.51
C LYS A 174 -5.92 -9.90 -29.96
N ARG A 175 -5.94 -10.86 -29.03
CA ARG A 175 -6.25 -12.27 -29.34
C ARG A 175 -7.74 -12.57 -29.31
N GLN A 176 -8.56 -11.71 -28.69
CA GLN A 176 -9.97 -11.98 -28.36
C GLN A 176 -10.15 -13.35 -27.67
N ASN A 177 -9.12 -13.76 -26.92
CA ASN A 177 -9.00 -15.10 -26.35
C ASN A 177 -8.06 -15.03 -25.13
N VAL A 178 -8.55 -15.57 -24.00
CA VAL A 178 -7.86 -15.58 -22.70
C VAL A 178 -7.31 -16.96 -22.31
N VAL A 179 -7.36 -17.94 -23.21
CA VAL A 179 -6.72 -19.25 -23.02
C VAL A 179 -5.22 -19.02 -22.83
N GLY A 180 -4.75 -19.36 -21.63
CA GLY A 180 -3.41 -18.94 -21.19
C GLY A 180 -3.36 -18.39 -19.79
N LEU A 181 -4.43 -17.72 -19.38
CA LEU A 181 -4.48 -16.95 -18.17
C LEU A 181 -5.31 -17.67 -17.12
N SER A 182 -4.72 -17.91 -15.95
CA SER A 182 -5.37 -18.61 -14.86
C SER A 182 -6.43 -17.73 -14.19
N PHE A 183 -7.67 -18.22 -14.15
CA PHE A 183 -8.76 -17.51 -13.47
C PHE A 183 -8.53 -17.52 -11.96
N ASP A 184 -7.97 -18.60 -11.42
CA ASP A 184 -7.56 -18.68 -10.01
C ASP A 184 -6.55 -17.58 -9.67
N PHE A 185 -5.54 -17.37 -10.52
CA PHE A 185 -4.56 -16.28 -10.35
C PHE A 185 -5.27 -14.93 -10.26
N LEU A 186 -6.17 -14.61 -11.20
CA LEU A 186 -6.86 -13.32 -11.22
C LEU A 186 -7.80 -13.12 -10.02
N HIS A 187 -8.59 -14.12 -9.67
CA HIS A 187 -9.60 -14.01 -8.62
C HIS A 187 -8.99 -13.97 -7.21
N ILE A 188 -7.86 -14.65 -6.99
CA ILE A 188 -7.10 -14.48 -5.74
C ILE A 188 -6.42 -13.09 -5.72
N ASN A 189 -5.91 -12.62 -6.85
CA ASN A 189 -5.21 -11.34 -6.95
C ASN A 189 -6.14 -10.13 -6.71
N ILE A 190 -7.37 -10.17 -7.21
CA ILE A 190 -8.32 -9.04 -7.02
C ILE A 190 -8.70 -8.85 -5.55
N ILE A 191 -8.85 -9.94 -4.78
CA ILE A 191 -9.11 -9.85 -3.33
C ILE A 191 -7.97 -9.10 -2.66
N GLY A 192 -6.73 -9.49 -2.95
CA GLY A 192 -5.55 -8.80 -2.44
C GLY A 192 -5.53 -7.33 -2.80
N HIS A 193 -5.76 -6.98 -4.07
CA HIS A 193 -5.74 -5.58 -4.52
C HIS A 193 -6.85 -4.73 -3.90
N VAL A 194 -8.06 -5.27 -3.75
CA VAL A 194 -9.15 -4.58 -3.05
C VAL A 194 -8.79 -4.36 -1.59
N SER A 195 -8.33 -5.39 -0.88
CA SER A 195 -7.88 -5.28 0.52
C SER A 195 -6.78 -4.24 0.68
N TYR A 196 -5.82 -4.20 -0.24
CA TYR A 196 -4.73 -3.22 -0.23
C TYR A 196 -5.21 -1.81 -0.54
N ALA A 197 -6.12 -1.64 -1.49
CA ALA A 197 -6.70 -0.34 -1.83
C ALA A 197 -7.47 0.24 -0.64
N ILE A 198 -8.26 -0.58 0.07
CA ILE A 198 -8.96 -0.18 1.30
C ILE A 198 -7.95 0.20 2.38
N PHE A 199 -6.97 -0.66 2.68
CA PHE A 199 -5.93 -0.38 3.66
C PHE A 199 -5.24 0.97 3.42
N ASN A 200 -4.70 1.18 2.22
CA ASN A 200 -3.96 2.39 1.90
C ASN A 200 -4.87 3.63 1.91
N SER A 201 -6.08 3.53 1.36
CA SER A 201 -6.99 4.69 1.30
C SER A 201 -7.41 5.16 2.70
N PHE A 202 -7.74 4.23 3.60
CA PHE A 202 -8.13 4.58 4.97
C PHE A 202 -6.94 5.07 5.80
N MET A 203 -5.77 4.43 5.71
CA MET A 203 -4.56 4.92 6.38
C MET A 203 -4.16 6.32 5.91
N TYR A 204 -4.38 6.65 4.63
CA TYR A 204 -3.96 7.94 4.05
C TYR A 204 -4.97 9.07 4.28
N TRP A 205 -6.29 8.82 4.15
CA TRP A 205 -7.30 9.88 4.21
C TRP A 205 -8.09 9.97 5.52
N ASN A 206 -8.07 8.93 6.37
CA ASN A 206 -8.87 8.92 7.59
C ASN A 206 -8.04 9.36 8.81
N SER A 207 -8.29 10.58 9.29
CA SER A 207 -7.58 11.13 10.45
C SER A 207 -7.81 10.35 11.75
N ALA A 208 -8.94 9.67 11.93
CA ALA A 208 -9.19 8.88 13.14
C ALA A 208 -8.32 7.59 13.14
N ILE A 209 -8.20 6.93 12.00
CA ILE A 209 -7.30 5.77 11.82
C ILE A 209 -5.85 6.19 12.02
N GLU A 210 -5.47 7.34 11.45
CA GLU A 210 -4.13 7.89 11.59
C GLU A 210 -3.79 8.22 13.06
N GLN A 211 -4.72 8.84 13.78
CA GLN A 211 -4.57 9.08 15.22
C GLN A 211 -4.45 7.78 16.01
N GLU A 212 -5.26 6.77 15.67
CA GLU A 212 -5.19 5.46 16.29
C GLU A 212 -3.83 4.79 16.05
N TYR A 213 -3.30 4.91 14.83
CA TYR A 213 -1.97 4.44 14.48
C TYR A 213 -0.90 5.14 15.31
N PHE A 214 -0.94 6.47 15.41
CA PHE A 214 0.02 7.23 16.21
C PHE A 214 -0.13 6.98 17.72
N LYS A 215 -1.32 6.62 18.21
CA LYS A 215 -1.48 6.21 19.62
C LYS A 215 -0.71 4.91 19.91
N ARG A 216 -0.71 3.96 18.98
CA ARG A 216 0.00 2.67 19.10
C ARG A 216 1.47 2.76 18.72
N HIS A 217 1.79 3.68 17.83
CA HIS A 217 3.13 3.98 17.36
C HIS A 217 3.41 5.47 17.54
N PRO A 218 3.61 5.95 18.80
CA PRO A 218 3.83 7.38 19.09
C PRO A 218 4.96 7.99 18.26
N TYR A 219 5.91 7.14 17.89
CA TYR A 219 7.14 7.45 17.20
C TYR A 219 7.16 6.97 15.74
N GLY A 220 6.12 6.25 15.31
CA GLY A 220 5.97 5.76 13.95
C GLY A 220 5.55 6.88 13.00
N LEU A 221 5.83 6.73 11.72
CA LEU A 221 5.29 7.61 10.68
C LEU A 221 4.13 6.89 10.02
N ASN A 222 3.17 7.63 9.47
CA ASN A 222 2.14 7.00 8.66
C ASN A 222 2.84 6.15 7.56
N PRO A 223 2.65 4.83 7.55
CA PRO A 223 3.40 3.95 6.65
C PRO A 223 2.94 4.09 5.19
N VAL A 224 1.81 4.76 4.95
CA VAL A 224 1.21 4.91 3.63
C VAL A 224 1.45 6.31 3.08
N ILE A 225 1.94 6.39 1.85
CA ILE A 225 2.10 7.62 1.08
C ILE A 225 1.18 7.62 -0.16
N GLY A 226 0.93 8.80 -0.73
CA GLY A 226 -0.11 8.96 -1.76
C GLY A 226 0.08 8.09 -3.01
N ASN A 227 1.31 7.80 -3.41
CA ASN A 227 1.61 6.89 -4.52
C ASN A 227 1.22 5.44 -4.23
N ASP A 228 1.23 4.99 -2.97
CA ASP A 228 0.79 3.64 -2.60
C ASP A 228 -0.72 3.50 -2.76
N VAL A 229 -1.49 4.55 -2.44
CA VAL A 229 -2.94 4.62 -2.70
C VAL A 229 -3.23 4.56 -4.20
N GLY A 230 -2.58 5.43 -4.98
CA GLY A 230 -2.76 5.51 -6.43
C GLY A 230 -2.46 4.17 -7.12
N PHE A 231 -1.35 3.53 -6.73
CA PHE A 231 -0.98 2.21 -7.20
C PHE A 231 -2.03 1.14 -6.85
N ALA A 232 -2.45 1.07 -5.58
CA ALA A 232 -3.37 0.05 -5.10
C ALA A 232 -4.74 0.15 -5.80
N VAL A 233 -5.25 1.36 -5.95
CA VAL A 233 -6.52 1.63 -6.66
C VAL A 233 -6.39 1.26 -8.14
N HIS A 234 -5.32 1.70 -8.80
CA HIS A 234 -5.07 1.37 -10.20
C HIS A 234 -4.99 -0.16 -10.43
N ALA A 235 -4.24 -0.86 -9.58
CA ALA A 235 -4.10 -2.31 -9.62
C ALA A 235 -5.45 -3.05 -9.47
N CYS A 236 -6.33 -2.53 -8.61
CA CYS A 236 -7.69 -3.05 -8.45
C CYS A 236 -8.49 -2.92 -9.76
N PHE A 237 -8.53 -1.72 -10.35
CA PHE A 237 -9.24 -1.49 -11.61
C PHE A 237 -8.67 -2.31 -12.77
N ALA A 238 -7.34 -2.33 -12.94
CA ALA A 238 -6.70 -3.06 -14.03
C ALA A 238 -6.93 -4.57 -13.92
N THR A 239 -6.90 -5.12 -12.70
CA THR A 239 -7.20 -6.54 -12.46
C THR A 239 -8.69 -6.83 -12.69
N GLY A 240 -9.60 -5.97 -12.22
CA GLY A 240 -11.03 -6.10 -12.48
C GLY A 240 -11.37 -6.05 -13.97
N PHE A 241 -10.72 -5.16 -14.72
CA PHE A 241 -10.86 -5.09 -16.17
C PHE A 241 -10.35 -6.36 -16.87
N THR A 242 -9.23 -6.92 -16.41
CA THR A 242 -8.71 -8.19 -16.92
C THR A 242 -9.68 -9.35 -16.63
N ILE A 243 -10.31 -9.37 -15.45
CA ILE A 243 -11.35 -10.34 -15.11
C ILE A 243 -12.57 -10.18 -16.02
N LEU A 244 -12.99 -8.94 -16.32
CA LEU A 244 -14.07 -8.68 -17.26
C LEU A 244 -13.74 -9.23 -18.65
N GLN A 245 -12.52 -9.02 -19.15
CA GLN A 245 -12.07 -9.62 -20.41
C GLN A 245 -12.15 -11.15 -20.40
N CYS A 246 -11.90 -11.78 -19.25
CA CYS A 246 -12.02 -13.23 -19.09
C CYS A 246 -13.46 -13.77 -19.20
N TYR A 247 -14.45 -12.94 -18.90
CA TYR A 247 -15.87 -13.28 -19.08
C TYR A 247 -16.40 -12.94 -20.47
N VAL A 248 -15.81 -11.96 -21.15
CA VAL A 248 -16.24 -11.51 -22.49
C VAL A 248 -15.60 -12.34 -23.60
N TYR A 249 -14.32 -12.70 -23.47
CA TYR A 249 -13.55 -13.39 -24.51
C TYR A 249 -13.56 -14.91 -24.34
N GLU A 250 -13.25 -15.61 -25.43
CA GLU A 250 -13.15 -17.06 -25.46
C GLU A 250 -12.13 -17.56 -24.42
N ASN A 251 -12.58 -18.42 -23.51
CA ASN A 251 -11.79 -18.89 -22.38
C ASN A 251 -11.51 -20.40 -22.40
N GLY A 252 -12.03 -21.14 -23.38
CA GLY A 252 -11.75 -22.56 -23.55
C GLY A 252 -12.21 -23.44 -22.39
N GLY A 253 -13.29 -23.05 -21.70
CA GLY A 253 -13.82 -23.77 -20.54
C GLY A 253 -13.01 -23.56 -19.26
N ASN A 254 -12.14 -22.56 -19.22
CA ASN A 254 -11.40 -22.19 -18.02
C ASN A 254 -12.37 -21.72 -16.93
N SER A 255 -12.15 -22.19 -15.71
CA SER A 255 -13.01 -21.87 -14.57
C SER A 255 -12.20 -21.85 -13.28
N ILE A 256 -12.79 -21.24 -12.25
CA ILE A 256 -12.15 -21.16 -10.94
C ILE A 256 -12.15 -22.55 -10.30
N SER A 257 -10.98 -23.04 -9.91
CA SER A 257 -10.81 -24.36 -9.30
C SER A 257 -11.48 -24.42 -7.92
N LYS A 258 -11.84 -25.64 -7.48
CA LYS A 258 -12.41 -25.87 -6.15
C LYS A 258 -11.46 -25.40 -5.04
N THR A 259 -10.15 -25.61 -5.24
CA THR A 259 -9.11 -25.16 -4.31
C THR A 259 -9.06 -23.64 -4.22
N ALA A 260 -9.06 -22.93 -5.35
CA ALA A 260 -9.09 -21.47 -5.35
C ALA A 260 -10.38 -20.93 -4.71
N LYS A 261 -11.54 -21.55 -4.98
CA LYS A 261 -12.79 -21.19 -4.30
C LYS A 261 -12.70 -21.37 -2.79
N ALA A 262 -12.12 -22.46 -2.30
CA ALA A 262 -11.93 -22.68 -0.87
C ALA A 262 -11.03 -21.60 -0.24
N ILE A 263 -9.92 -21.24 -0.91
CA ILE A 263 -9.02 -20.17 -0.47
C ILE A 263 -9.75 -18.81 -0.45
N ILE A 264 -10.51 -18.50 -1.49
CA ILE A 264 -11.31 -17.27 -1.59
C ILE A 264 -12.35 -17.20 -0.46
N ILE A 265 -13.08 -18.29 -0.24
CA ILE A 265 -14.06 -18.40 0.84
C ILE A 265 -13.38 -18.19 2.19
N LEU A 266 -12.21 -18.80 2.42
CA LEU A 266 -11.44 -18.61 3.64
C LEU A 266 -11.06 -17.13 3.85
N TYR A 267 -10.57 -16.44 2.82
CA TYR A 267 -10.27 -15.00 2.92
C TYR A 267 -11.51 -14.18 3.28
N PHE A 268 -12.65 -14.44 2.64
CA PHE A 268 -13.90 -13.76 2.99
C PHE A 268 -14.33 -14.04 4.44
N HIS A 269 -14.17 -15.27 4.93
CA HIS A 269 -14.47 -15.59 6.34
C HIS A 269 -13.56 -14.82 7.30
N ILE A 270 -12.26 -14.71 7.01
CA ILE A 270 -11.33 -13.93 7.83
C ILE A 270 -11.71 -12.44 7.82
N MET A 271 -12.04 -11.89 6.65
CA MET A 271 -12.47 -10.48 6.52
C MET A 271 -13.76 -10.20 7.29
N ILE A 272 -14.77 -11.07 7.14
CA ILE A 272 -16.05 -10.94 7.83
C ILE A 272 -15.84 -11.08 9.34
N GLY A 273 -15.06 -12.07 9.79
CA GLY A 273 -14.73 -12.27 11.20
C GLY A 273 -14.07 -11.03 11.81
N ALA A 274 -13.06 -10.48 11.14
CA ALA A 274 -12.39 -9.26 11.60
C ALA A 274 -13.32 -8.04 11.62
N ALA A 275 -14.20 -7.88 10.62
CA ALA A 275 -15.20 -6.82 10.60
C ALA A 275 -16.22 -6.97 11.74
N CYS A 276 -16.68 -8.20 12.02
CA CYS A 276 -17.53 -8.51 13.17
C CYS A 276 -16.83 -8.19 14.49
N SER A 277 -15.54 -8.49 14.65
CA SER A 277 -14.77 -8.15 15.85
C SER A 277 -14.72 -6.65 16.11
N VAL A 278 -14.68 -5.81 15.07
CA VAL A 278 -14.81 -4.35 15.20
C VAL A 278 -16.21 -3.96 15.65
N TRP A 279 -17.24 -4.57 15.06
CA TRP A 279 -18.65 -4.31 15.42
C TRP A 279 -18.96 -4.60 16.90
N PHE A 280 -18.35 -5.65 17.45
CA PHE A 280 -18.48 -6.01 18.87
C PHE A 280 -17.49 -5.29 19.80
N TRP A 281 -16.81 -4.24 19.33
CA TRP A 281 -15.83 -3.45 20.09
C TRP A 281 -14.66 -4.26 20.66
N SER A 282 -14.42 -5.46 20.12
CA SER A 282 -13.27 -6.28 20.50
C SER A 282 -12.02 -5.84 19.75
N TYR A 283 -12.17 -5.36 18.51
CA TYR A 283 -11.11 -4.80 17.67
C TYR A 283 -11.37 -3.32 17.40
N HIS A 284 -10.30 -2.57 17.18
CA HIS A 284 -10.42 -1.25 16.58
C HIS A 284 -10.33 -1.34 15.06
N TRP A 285 -10.69 -0.25 14.38
CA TRP A 285 -10.65 -0.21 12.92
C TRP A 285 -9.25 -0.42 12.34
N LEU A 286 -8.20 0.07 13.02
CA LEU A 286 -6.83 -0.18 12.60
C LEU A 286 -6.45 -1.67 12.59
N ASP A 287 -6.99 -2.47 13.52
CA ASP A 287 -6.75 -3.93 13.54
C ASP A 287 -7.34 -4.60 12.30
N PHE A 288 -8.56 -4.22 11.93
CA PHE A 288 -9.20 -4.69 10.71
C PHE A 288 -8.38 -4.32 9.46
N LEU A 289 -7.88 -3.09 9.40
CA LEU A 289 -7.03 -2.64 8.30
C LEU A 289 -5.72 -3.46 8.23
N TYR A 290 -5.09 -3.76 9.36
CA TYR A 290 -3.93 -4.66 9.38
C TYR A 290 -4.26 -6.06 8.86
N VAL A 291 -5.41 -6.64 9.21
CA VAL A 291 -5.88 -7.91 8.65
C VAL A 291 -5.97 -7.83 7.12
N LEU A 292 -6.51 -6.75 6.56
CA LEU A 292 -6.55 -6.55 5.10
C LEU A 292 -5.15 -6.48 4.47
N SER A 293 -4.19 -5.82 5.14
CA SER A 293 -2.80 -5.77 4.67
C SER A 293 -2.14 -7.16 4.63
N TYR A 294 -2.41 -8.01 5.63
CA TYR A 294 -1.92 -9.39 5.66
C TYR A 294 -2.60 -10.28 4.62
N ILE A 295 -3.89 -10.05 4.33
CA ILE A 295 -4.57 -10.71 3.21
C ILE A 295 -3.91 -10.34 1.87
N LYS A 296 -3.55 -9.06 1.66
CA LYS A 296 -2.79 -8.66 0.46
C LYS A 296 -1.44 -9.39 0.37
N LEU A 297 -0.70 -9.47 1.46
CA LEU A 297 0.60 -10.17 1.46
C LEU A 297 0.41 -11.67 1.13
N SER A 298 -0.52 -12.34 1.82
CA SER A 298 -0.77 -13.77 1.61
C SER A 298 -1.32 -14.09 0.22
N THR A 299 -2.23 -13.29 -0.33
CA THR A 299 -2.71 -13.47 -1.72
C THR A 299 -1.57 -13.34 -2.72
N THR A 300 -0.58 -12.48 -2.46
CA THR A 300 0.61 -12.35 -3.30
C THR A 300 1.47 -13.61 -3.28
N LEU A 301 1.56 -14.30 -2.14
CA LEU A 301 2.25 -15.59 -2.04
C LEU A 301 1.52 -16.72 -2.77
N VAL A 302 0.19 -16.75 -2.66
CA VAL A 302 -0.61 -17.90 -3.12
C VAL A 302 -1.00 -17.81 -4.60
N LYS A 303 -1.29 -16.61 -5.11
CA LYS A 303 -1.88 -16.43 -6.46
C LYS A 303 -1.02 -16.99 -7.59
N TYR A 304 0.31 -17.00 -7.43
CA TYR A 304 1.24 -17.37 -8.50
C TYR A 304 1.23 -18.88 -8.80
N PHE A 305 0.93 -19.72 -7.80
CA PHE A 305 0.92 -21.18 -7.96
C PHE A 305 -0.04 -21.68 -9.06
N PRO A 306 -1.33 -21.26 -9.10
CA PRO A 306 -2.24 -21.66 -10.17
C PRO A 306 -1.73 -21.36 -11.59
N GLN A 307 -1.12 -20.20 -11.81
CA GLN A 307 -0.60 -19.84 -13.13
C GLN A 307 0.64 -20.67 -13.48
N ALA A 308 1.56 -20.86 -12.53
CA ALA A 308 2.76 -21.67 -12.74
C ALA A 308 2.39 -23.12 -13.06
N TYR A 309 1.41 -23.67 -12.34
CA TYR A 309 0.87 -25.00 -12.60
C TYR A 309 0.15 -25.09 -13.95
N MET A 310 -0.64 -24.09 -14.33
CA MET A 310 -1.31 -24.05 -15.64
C MET A 310 -0.29 -24.05 -16.79
N ASN A 311 0.77 -23.25 -16.67
CA ASN A 311 1.86 -23.22 -17.66
C ASN A 311 2.56 -24.58 -17.75
N TYR A 312 2.79 -25.24 -16.61
CA TYR A 312 3.33 -26.60 -16.56
C TYR A 312 2.40 -27.61 -17.23
N LYS A 313 1.12 -27.66 -16.86
CA LYS A 313 0.17 -28.61 -17.46
C LYS A 313 0.03 -28.43 -18.97
N ARG A 314 0.06 -27.19 -19.46
CA ARG A 314 -0.03 -26.86 -20.89
C ARG A 314 1.31 -26.99 -21.63
N GLN A 315 2.42 -27.12 -20.90
CA GLN A 315 3.78 -27.02 -21.43
C GLN A 315 3.97 -25.77 -22.33
N SER A 316 3.29 -24.67 -21.97
CA SER A 316 3.21 -23.46 -22.76
C SER A 316 2.78 -22.28 -21.90
N THR A 317 3.41 -21.12 -22.12
CA THR A 317 3.02 -19.84 -21.53
C THR A 317 2.19 -18.98 -22.50
N GLU A 318 1.70 -19.54 -23.61
CA GLU A 318 0.93 -18.76 -24.58
C GLU A 318 -0.38 -18.27 -23.93
N GLY A 319 -0.65 -16.97 -24.09
CA GLY A 319 -1.76 -16.24 -23.47
C GLY A 319 -1.47 -15.66 -22.09
N PHE A 320 -0.24 -15.83 -21.58
CA PHE A 320 0.28 -15.17 -20.40
C PHE A 320 1.37 -14.16 -20.81
N ALA A 321 1.13 -12.88 -20.58
CA ALA A 321 2.01 -11.80 -21.02
C ALA A 321 3.29 -11.73 -20.17
N ILE A 322 4.41 -12.26 -20.69
CA ILE A 322 5.69 -12.28 -19.98
C ILE A 322 6.23 -10.88 -19.66
N MET A 323 5.90 -9.88 -20.48
CA MET A 323 6.30 -8.48 -20.27
C MET A 323 5.83 -7.94 -18.91
N ASN A 324 4.65 -8.39 -18.45
CA ASN A 324 4.15 -8.05 -17.11
C ASN A 324 5.15 -8.50 -16.03
N ARG A 325 5.68 -9.73 -16.12
CA ARG A 325 6.63 -10.30 -15.16
C ARG A 325 7.98 -9.57 -15.18
N LEU A 326 8.43 -9.11 -16.34
CA LEU A 326 9.67 -8.33 -16.46
C LEU A 326 9.54 -6.95 -15.79
N LEU A 327 8.41 -6.27 -16.01
CA LEU A 327 8.10 -5.01 -15.34
C LEU A 327 7.89 -5.18 -13.83
N ASP A 328 7.36 -6.33 -13.41
CA ASP A 328 7.17 -6.67 -12.00
C ASP A 328 8.51 -6.86 -11.27
N ILE A 329 9.49 -7.55 -11.89
CA ILE A 329 10.87 -7.62 -11.40
C ILE A 329 11.51 -6.24 -11.34
N ALA A 330 11.37 -5.43 -12.40
CA ALA A 330 11.93 -4.07 -12.41
C ALA A 330 11.37 -3.23 -11.25
N GLY A 331 10.05 -3.29 -11.03
CA GLY A 331 9.39 -2.65 -9.89
C GLY A 331 9.90 -3.18 -8.54
N GLY A 332 10.02 -4.50 -8.38
CA GLY A 332 10.57 -5.10 -7.15
C GLY A 332 12.00 -4.66 -6.85
N LEU A 333 12.87 -4.66 -7.87
CA LEU A 333 14.28 -4.26 -7.72
C LEU A 333 14.42 -2.77 -7.38
N PHE A 334 13.71 -1.89 -8.10
CA PHE A 334 13.73 -0.45 -7.81
C PHE A 334 13.11 -0.14 -6.44
N GLY A 335 12.07 -0.87 -6.02
CA GLY A 335 11.48 -0.74 -4.68
C GLY A 335 12.47 -1.10 -3.57
N ILE A 336 13.17 -2.23 -3.70
CA ILE A 336 14.23 -2.62 -2.73
C ILE A 336 15.38 -1.60 -2.74
N LEU A 337 15.81 -1.15 -3.92
CA LEU A 337 16.86 -0.14 -4.05
C LEU A 337 16.47 1.17 -3.34
N GLN A 338 15.24 1.62 -3.50
CA GLN A 338 14.72 2.80 -2.79
C GLN A 338 14.82 2.61 -1.26
N MET A 339 14.41 1.45 -0.75
CA MET A 339 14.47 1.16 0.68
C MET A 339 15.92 1.17 1.20
N VAL A 340 16.87 0.62 0.45
CA VAL A 340 18.30 0.65 0.78
C VAL A 340 18.84 2.08 0.79
N ILE A 341 18.52 2.90 -0.21
CA ILE A 341 18.95 4.31 -0.25
C ILE A 341 18.38 5.09 0.94
N ASN A 342 17.11 4.88 1.28
CA ASN A 342 16.49 5.52 2.43
C ASN A 342 17.14 5.07 3.75
N ALA A 343 17.38 3.77 3.93
CA ALA A 343 18.07 3.25 5.11
C ALA A 343 19.47 3.84 5.26
N TRP A 344 20.21 3.95 4.15
CA TRP A 344 21.52 4.59 4.13
C TRP A 344 21.44 6.08 4.47
N ASN A 345 20.54 6.82 3.82
CA ASN A 345 20.46 8.27 3.95
C ASN A 345 20.00 8.71 5.34
N PHE A 346 19.18 7.90 6.02
CA PHE A 346 18.66 8.19 7.36
C PHE A 346 19.31 7.34 8.47
N ASP A 347 20.37 6.58 8.19
CA ASP A 347 21.00 5.63 9.14
C ASP A 347 19.98 4.71 9.85
N ASP A 348 18.97 4.27 9.10
CA ASP A 348 17.80 3.54 9.61
C ASP A 348 17.57 2.23 8.84
N TRP A 349 18.48 1.29 9.06
CA TRP A 349 18.41 -0.07 8.50
C TRP A 349 17.28 -0.90 9.10
N GLN A 350 16.88 -0.61 10.33
CA GLN A 350 15.80 -1.32 11.00
C GLN A 350 14.46 -1.08 10.30
N SER A 351 14.25 0.11 9.71
CA SER A 351 13.06 0.40 8.89
C SER A 351 12.88 -0.53 7.68
N ILE A 352 13.94 -1.15 7.14
CA ILE A 352 13.78 -2.13 6.06
C ILE A 352 13.04 -3.38 6.56
N LEU A 353 13.41 -3.86 7.75
CA LEU A 353 12.78 -5.02 8.39
C LEU A 353 11.47 -4.66 9.10
N GLY A 354 11.29 -3.39 9.46
CA GLY A 354 10.10 -2.84 10.11
C GLY A 354 8.88 -2.68 9.18
N ASP A 355 9.07 -2.71 7.86
CA ASP A 355 7.98 -2.79 6.87
C ASP A 355 8.03 -4.15 6.12
N PRO A 356 7.65 -5.25 6.80
CA PRO A 356 7.76 -6.60 6.25
C PRO A 356 6.84 -6.81 5.04
N VAL A 357 5.76 -6.01 4.92
CA VAL A 357 4.82 -6.12 3.80
C VAL A 357 5.47 -5.58 2.54
N LYS A 358 6.00 -4.35 2.56
CA LYS A 358 6.62 -3.75 1.36
C LYS A 358 7.87 -4.50 0.91
N PHE A 359 8.74 -4.86 1.85
CA PHE A 359 9.92 -5.68 1.56
C PHE A 359 9.52 -7.06 1.03
N GLY A 360 8.58 -7.73 1.70
CA GLY A 360 8.08 -9.04 1.30
C GLY A 360 7.45 -9.04 -0.10
N LEU A 361 6.63 -8.03 -0.43
CA LEU A 361 6.04 -7.89 -1.76
C LEU A 361 7.09 -7.87 -2.87
N GLY A 362 8.19 -7.11 -2.67
CA GLY A 362 9.30 -7.06 -3.63
C GLY A 362 10.00 -8.41 -3.79
N VAL A 363 10.41 -9.03 -2.68
CA VAL A 363 11.16 -10.30 -2.69
C VAL A 363 10.33 -11.45 -3.27
N PHE A 364 9.10 -11.63 -2.79
CA PHE A 364 8.26 -12.73 -3.25
C PHE A 364 7.85 -12.57 -4.71
N SER A 365 7.60 -11.35 -5.18
CA SER A 365 7.30 -11.15 -6.59
C SER A 365 8.48 -11.54 -7.47
N ILE A 366 9.70 -11.07 -7.14
CA ILE A 366 10.91 -11.42 -7.91
C ILE A 366 11.10 -12.94 -7.98
N LEU A 367 10.93 -13.66 -6.87
CA LEU A 367 11.07 -15.12 -6.83
C LEU A 367 10.09 -15.83 -7.78
N PHE A 368 8.81 -15.48 -7.75
CA PHE A 368 7.82 -16.09 -8.64
C PHE A 368 7.96 -15.64 -10.09
N ASP A 369 8.37 -14.39 -10.33
CA ASP A 369 8.63 -13.88 -11.67
C ASP A 369 9.78 -14.63 -12.35
N LEU A 370 10.83 -14.99 -11.60
CA LEU A 370 11.90 -15.87 -12.09
C LEU A 370 11.36 -17.23 -12.52
N VAL A 371 10.42 -17.83 -11.78
CA VAL A 371 9.77 -19.08 -12.19
C VAL A 371 9.08 -18.92 -13.54
N PHE A 372 8.32 -17.84 -13.75
CA PHE A 372 7.65 -17.59 -15.03
C PHE A 372 8.62 -17.33 -16.18
N ILE A 373 9.73 -16.64 -15.92
CA ILE A 373 10.80 -16.40 -16.90
C ILE A 373 11.45 -17.72 -17.31
N VAL A 374 11.78 -18.59 -16.35
CA VAL A 374 12.33 -19.93 -16.63
C VAL A 374 11.34 -20.76 -17.44
N GLN A 375 10.05 -20.77 -17.07
CA GLN A 375 9.01 -21.44 -17.85
C GLN A 375 8.94 -20.91 -19.30
N HIS A 376 9.00 -19.60 -19.48
CA HIS A 376 8.85 -18.96 -20.79
C HIS A 376 10.08 -19.14 -21.70
N TYR A 377 11.27 -18.80 -21.20
CA TYR A 377 12.48 -18.71 -22.02
C TYR A 377 13.32 -19.99 -22.05
N CYS A 378 13.27 -20.80 -20.97
CA CYS A 378 14.08 -22.01 -20.87
C CYS A 378 13.27 -23.26 -21.24
N LEU A 379 12.12 -23.49 -20.58
CA LEU A 379 11.40 -24.75 -20.69
C LEU A 379 10.50 -24.83 -21.93
N TYR A 380 9.65 -23.83 -22.17
CA TYR A 380 8.59 -23.92 -23.19
C TYR A 380 8.90 -23.18 -24.50
N ARG A 381 10.13 -22.68 -24.66
CA ARG A 381 10.61 -22.01 -25.89
C ARG A 381 10.56 -22.89 -27.15
N PRO A 382 10.93 -24.19 -27.13
CA PRO A 382 10.88 -25.05 -28.32
C PRO A 382 9.45 -25.29 -28.82
N TYR A 383 8.49 -25.47 -27.91
CA TYR A 383 7.08 -25.64 -28.23
C TYR A 383 6.51 -24.42 -28.98
N GLN A 384 6.84 -23.20 -28.53
CA GLN A 384 6.44 -21.97 -29.20
C GLN A 384 6.99 -21.86 -30.64
N LYS A 385 8.26 -22.24 -30.86
CA LYS A 385 8.88 -22.25 -32.20
C LYS A 385 8.24 -23.27 -33.15
N SER A 386 7.89 -24.46 -32.65
CA SER A 386 7.23 -25.52 -33.43
C SER A 386 5.84 -25.08 -33.90
N LYS A 387 5.03 -24.54 -33.00
CA LYS A 387 3.67 -24.04 -33.32
C LYS A 387 3.70 -22.86 -34.29
N TYR A 388 4.65 -21.92 -34.11
CA TYR A 388 4.82 -20.80 -35.04
C TYR A 388 5.16 -21.28 -36.46
N LYS A 389 6.06 -22.27 -36.60
CA LYS A 389 6.36 -22.90 -37.89
C LYS A 389 5.13 -23.59 -38.50
N SER A 390 4.37 -24.33 -37.69
CA SER A 390 3.14 -25.00 -38.13
C SER A 390 2.08 -24.01 -38.64
N ASN A 391 1.77 -22.95 -37.87
CA ASN A 391 0.81 -21.92 -38.29
C ASN A 391 1.26 -21.18 -39.55
N LYS A 392 2.56 -20.89 -39.70
CA LYS A 392 3.10 -20.26 -40.91
C LYS A 392 2.97 -21.17 -42.13
N ASN A 393 3.12 -22.49 -41.94
CA ASN A 393 2.92 -23.46 -43.01
C ASN A 393 1.43 -23.61 -43.37
N HIS A 394 0.53 -23.65 -42.38
CA HIS A 394 -0.92 -23.67 -42.64
C HIS A 394 -1.40 -22.43 -43.38
N LEU A 395 -0.95 -21.23 -42.98
CA LEU A 395 -1.27 -20.00 -43.70
C LEU A 395 -0.78 -20.06 -45.15
N LYS A 396 0.44 -20.54 -45.40
CA LYS A 396 0.96 -20.74 -46.77
C LYS A 396 0.14 -21.73 -47.60
N VAL A 397 -0.32 -22.83 -47.00
CA VAL A 397 -1.17 -23.82 -47.69
C VAL A 397 -2.54 -23.23 -48.03
N SER A 398 -3.16 -22.47 -47.12
CA SER A 398 -4.43 -21.78 -47.39
C SER A 398 -4.32 -20.72 -48.49
N TYR A 399 -3.19 -20.01 -48.60
CA TYR A 399 -2.94 -19.07 -49.71
C TYR A 399 -2.72 -19.76 -51.07
N HIS A 400 -2.39 -21.06 -51.11
CA HIS A 400 -2.25 -21.84 -52.35
C HIS A 400 -3.52 -22.61 -52.73
N GLN A 401 -4.55 -22.63 -51.87
CA GLN A 401 -5.80 -23.35 -52.09
C GLN A 401 -6.99 -22.45 -52.45
N THR A 402 -6.82 -21.14 -52.62
CA THR A 402 -7.82 -20.27 -53.27
C THR A 402 -7.71 -20.42 -54.79
N PRO A 403 -8.65 -21.08 -55.49
CA PRO A 403 -8.72 -21.04 -56.93
C PRO A 403 -9.15 -19.64 -57.36
N ALA A 404 -8.56 -19.15 -58.46
CA ALA A 404 -8.92 -17.88 -59.09
C ALA A 404 -10.33 -17.93 -59.71
#